data_AF-A0A803M851-F1
#
_entry.id   AF-A0A803M851-F1
#
_cell.length_a   1.000
_cell.length_b   1.000
_cell.length_c   1.000
_cell.angle_alpha   90.00
_cell.angle_beta   90.00
_cell.angle_gamma   90.00
#
_symmetry.space_group_name_H-M   'P 1'
#
loop_
_entity.id
_entity.type
_entity.pdbx_description
1 polymer ?
#
loop_
_entity_poly.entity_id
_entity_poly.type
_entity_poly.pdbx_seq_one_letter_code
_entity_poly.pdbx_strand_id
1 'polypeptide(L)'
;MGKSSSLGPILLHHLDHLGEDDCDVEEMFEKTNSPEETISYMTALKDEANALFKLKNFSTAFVMYNKGIKYLCVIICVISDDSHMCEANLELKGLAFSLLLNIAASAIKLNKFSEAITSCSLILESNKRNVNALFRRGIALEKAYDDFKSAKD
;
A
#
# COMPACT_ATOMS: atom_id res chain seq x y z
N MET A 1 6.78 8.14 25.57
CA MET A 1 5.72 8.64 24.68
C MET A 1 5.96 8.04 23.31
N GLY A 2 5.20 7.00 22.94
CA GLY A 2 5.30 6.41 21.61
C GLY A 2 4.75 7.41 20.61
N LYS A 3 5.57 7.87 19.66
CA LYS A 3 5.10 8.68 18.53
C LYS A 3 3.88 7.98 17.96
N SER A 4 2.75 8.69 17.87
CA SER A 4 1.60 8.20 17.12
C SER A 4 2.10 7.77 15.75
N SER A 5 1.71 6.58 15.34
CA SER A 5 2.19 5.95 14.12
C SER A 5 1.52 6.65 12.94
N SER A 6 2.11 7.77 12.51
CA SER A 6 1.58 8.65 11.47
C SER A 6 1.50 7.94 10.11
N LEU A 7 0.44 8.19 9.34
CA LEU A 7 0.34 7.81 7.93
C LEU A 7 1.14 8.74 7.02
N GLY A 8 1.71 9.82 7.54
CA GLY A 8 2.40 10.87 6.78
C GLY A 8 3.39 10.34 5.74
N PRO A 9 4.32 9.41 6.07
CA PRO A 9 5.25 8.88 5.08
C PRO A 9 4.58 8.11 3.94
N ILE A 10 3.50 7.38 4.24
CA ILE A 10 2.72 6.64 3.24
C ILE A 10 2.01 7.62 2.31
N LEU A 11 1.34 8.63 2.89
CA LEU A 11 0.64 9.66 2.13
C LEU A 11 1.61 10.42 1.22
N LEU A 12 2.70 10.95 1.78
CA LEU A 12 3.69 11.71 1.02
C LEU A 12 4.24 10.89 -0.15
N HIS A 13 4.69 9.67 0.12
CA HIS A 13 5.23 8.81 -0.93
C HIS A 13 4.23 8.59 -2.08
N HIS A 14 2.99 8.20 -1.78
CA HIS A 14 2.05 7.86 -2.86
C HIS A 14 1.49 9.07 -3.59
N LEU A 15 1.32 10.21 -2.91
CA LEU A 15 0.89 11.45 -3.54
C LEU A 15 1.98 12.01 -4.46
N ASP A 16 3.26 11.92 -4.07
CA ASP A 16 4.39 12.31 -4.92
C ASP A 16 4.55 11.43 -6.18
N HIS A 17 3.92 10.25 -6.19
CA HIS A 17 3.93 9.30 -7.31
C HIS A 17 2.57 9.18 -8.01
N LEU A 18 1.67 10.15 -7.81
CA LEU A 18 0.50 10.32 -8.67
C LEU A 18 0.95 10.85 -10.04
N GLY A 19 0.54 10.18 -11.11
CA GLY A 19 0.87 10.56 -12.48
C GLY A 19 -0.35 10.57 -13.40
N GLU A 20 -0.11 10.84 -14.69
CA GLU A 20 -1.16 10.92 -15.71
C GLU A 20 -1.95 9.60 -15.87
N ASP A 21 -1.35 8.45 -15.55
CA ASP A 21 -2.04 7.15 -15.60
C ASP A 21 -3.02 6.93 -14.42
N ASP A 22 -3.06 7.85 -13.45
CA ASP A 22 -3.94 7.76 -12.28
C ASP A 22 -5.20 8.63 -12.44
N CYS A 23 -5.58 9.05 -13.66
CA CYS A 23 -6.78 9.86 -13.93
C CYS A 23 -8.06 9.30 -13.29
N ASP A 24 -8.16 7.98 -13.23
CA ASP A 24 -9.31 7.27 -12.66
C ASP A 24 -9.49 7.51 -11.15
N VAL A 25 -8.47 8.04 -10.46
CA VAL A 25 -8.52 8.36 -9.03
C VAL A 25 -9.52 9.49 -8.76
N GLU A 26 -9.67 10.44 -9.69
CA GLU A 26 -10.70 11.49 -9.63
C GLU A 26 -12.10 10.89 -9.79
N GLU A 27 -12.30 9.97 -10.74
CA GLU A 27 -13.57 9.26 -10.92
C GLU A 27 -13.92 8.39 -9.71
N MET A 28 -12.91 7.79 -9.07
CA MET A 28 -13.12 7.03 -7.84
C MET A 28 -13.57 7.94 -6.70
N PHE A 29 -13.01 9.16 -6.59
CA PHE A 29 -13.42 10.15 -5.56
C PHE A 29 -14.90 10.52 -5.66
N GLU A 30 -15.42 10.74 -6.88
CA GLU A 30 -16.85 11.02 -7.08
C GLU A 30 -17.77 9.90 -6.57
N LYS A 31 -17.25 8.67 -6.42
CA LYS A 31 -18.00 7.49 -5.98
C LYS A 31 -17.98 7.27 -4.47
N THR A 32 -17.17 8.00 -3.68
CA THR A 32 -17.18 7.84 -2.21
C THR A 32 -17.23 9.19 -1.50
N ASN A 33 -18.34 9.46 -0.81
CA ASN A 33 -18.59 10.73 -0.13
C ASN A 33 -18.45 10.64 1.40
N SER A 34 -18.14 9.45 1.95
CA SER A 34 -17.88 9.26 3.38
C SER A 34 -16.77 8.24 3.65
N PRO A 35 -16.12 8.29 4.83
CA PRO A 35 -15.13 7.29 5.24
C PRO A 35 -15.65 5.85 5.17
N GLU A 36 -16.92 5.61 5.51
CA GLU A 36 -17.54 4.29 5.50
C GLU A 36 -17.69 3.74 4.07
N GLU A 37 -18.13 4.59 3.13
CA GLU A 37 -18.22 4.23 1.71
C GLU A 37 -16.83 3.93 1.14
N THR A 38 -15.83 4.74 1.49
CA THR A 38 -14.43 4.49 1.11
C THR A 38 -13.93 3.16 1.66
N ILE A 39 -14.15 2.86 2.95
CA ILE A 39 -13.71 1.61 3.57
C ILE A 39 -14.36 0.41 2.88
N SER A 40 -15.67 0.49 2.59
CA SER A 40 -16.42 -0.54 1.87
C SER A 40 -15.84 -0.77 0.47
N TYR A 41 -15.69 0.30 -0.32
CA TYR A 41 -15.15 0.24 -1.68
C TYR A 41 -13.72 -0.31 -1.71
N MET A 42 -12.85 0.20 -0.84
CA MET A 42 -11.45 -0.22 -0.74
C MET A 42 -11.31 -1.67 -0.32
N THR A 43 -12.22 -2.16 0.53
CA THR A 43 -12.27 -3.56 0.91
C THR A 43 -12.62 -4.44 -0.27
N ALA A 44 -13.62 -4.07 -1.07
CA ALA A 44 -14.01 -4.80 -2.27
C ALA A 44 -12.87 -4.84 -3.31
N LEU A 45 -12.24 -3.70 -3.61
CA LEU A 45 -11.10 -3.62 -4.52
C LEU A 45 -9.93 -4.51 -4.07
N LYS A 46 -9.61 -4.46 -2.78
CA LYS A 46 -8.57 -5.31 -2.17
C LYS A 46 -8.93 -6.80 -2.30
N ASP A 47 -10.19 -7.17 -2.11
CA ASP A 47 -10.63 -8.57 -2.19
C ASP A 47 -10.63 -9.12 -3.61
N GLU A 48 -10.96 -8.30 -4.60
CA GLU A 48 -10.80 -8.64 -6.02
C GLU A 48 -9.31 -8.85 -6.37
N ALA A 49 -8.44 -7.94 -5.94
CA ALA A 49 -7.00 -8.09 -6.13
C ALA A 49 -6.44 -9.32 -5.38
N ASN A 50 -7.00 -9.67 -4.21
CA ASN A 50 -6.67 -10.90 -3.49
C ASN A 50 -7.10 -12.15 -4.27
N ALA A 51 -8.25 -12.11 -4.95
CA ALA A 51 -8.70 -13.20 -5.81
C ALA A 51 -7.73 -13.42 -6.99
N LEU A 52 -7.31 -12.34 -7.67
CA LEU A 52 -6.31 -12.41 -8.72
C LEU A 52 -4.96 -12.94 -8.21
N PHE A 53 -4.54 -12.51 -7.02
CA PHE A 53 -3.32 -13.02 -6.39
C PHE A 53 -3.40 -14.54 -6.14
N LYS A 54 -4.55 -15.04 -5.65
CA LYS A 54 -4.79 -16.48 -5.45
C LYS A 54 -4.76 -17.25 -6.77
N LEU A 55 -5.22 -16.65 -7.87
CA LEU A 55 -5.13 -17.18 -9.23
C LEU A 55 -3.72 -17.07 -9.83
N LYS A 56 -2.71 -16.63 -9.07
CA LYS A 56 -1.33 -16.38 -9.50
C LYS A 56 -1.20 -15.29 -10.58
N ASN A 57 -2.25 -14.50 -10.81
CA ASN A 57 -2.15 -13.31 -11.65
C ASN A 57 -1.54 -12.16 -10.81
N PHE A 58 -0.25 -12.30 -10.51
CA PHE A 58 0.47 -11.36 -9.64
C PHE A 58 0.62 -9.98 -10.27
N SER A 59 0.73 -9.89 -11.61
CA SER A 59 0.89 -8.63 -12.32
C SER A 59 -0.35 -7.75 -12.17
N THR A 60 -1.54 -8.28 -12.50
CA THR A 60 -2.78 -7.53 -12.36
C THR A 60 -3.09 -7.22 -10.90
N ALA A 61 -2.87 -8.19 -9.98
CA ALA A 61 -3.03 -7.93 -8.55
C ALA A 61 -2.12 -6.80 -8.06
N PHE A 62 -0.84 -6.77 -8.48
CA PHE A 62 0.09 -5.71 -8.14
C PHE A 62 -0.39 -4.34 -8.63
N VAL A 63 -0.84 -4.23 -9.88
CA VAL A 63 -1.39 -2.96 -10.42
C VAL A 63 -2.62 -2.51 -9.61
N MET A 64 -3.55 -3.41 -9.32
CA MET A 64 -4.75 -3.08 -8.55
C MET A 64 -4.45 -2.62 -7.12
N TYR A 65 -3.52 -3.28 -6.41
CA TYR A 65 -3.13 -2.82 -5.08
C TYR A 65 -2.47 -1.43 -5.12
N ASN A 66 -1.63 -1.16 -6.13
CA ASN A 66 -0.98 0.14 -6.29
C ASN A 66 -2.00 1.26 -6.58
N LYS A 67 -2.98 0.99 -7.45
CA LYS A 67 -4.09 1.92 -7.68
C LYS A 67 -4.89 2.14 -6.40
N GLY A 68 -5.17 1.07 -5.67
CA GLY A 68 -5.90 1.13 -4.40
C GLY A 68 -5.20 1.97 -3.33
N ILE A 69 -3.88 1.85 -3.15
CA ILE A 69 -3.19 2.64 -2.12
C ILE A 69 -3.15 4.12 -2.49
N LYS A 70 -2.97 4.47 -3.76
CA LYS A 70 -3.01 5.86 -4.24
C LYS A 70 -4.39 6.48 -4.00
N TYR A 71 -5.45 5.78 -4.40
CA TYR A 71 -6.82 6.22 -4.18
C TYR A 71 -7.12 6.43 -2.69
N LEU A 72 -6.76 5.45 -1.85
CA LEU A 72 -6.91 5.57 -0.41
C LEU A 72 -6.16 6.78 0.17
N CYS A 73 -4.94 7.08 -0.31
CA CYS A 73 -4.18 8.25 0.14
C CYS A 73 -4.86 9.56 -0.21
N VAL A 74 -5.38 9.69 -1.45
CA VAL A 74 -6.16 10.87 -1.87
C VAL A 74 -7.38 11.06 -0.98
N ILE A 75 -8.15 9.98 -0.74
CA ILE A 75 -9.32 10.07 0.12
C ILE A 75 -8.94 10.50 1.53
N ILE A 76 -7.94 9.85 2.15
CA ILE A 76 -7.49 10.20 3.50
C ILE A 76 -7.15 11.70 3.57
N CYS A 77 -6.48 12.27 2.57
CA CYS A 77 -6.19 13.71 2.54
C CYS A 77 -7.42 14.61 2.46
N VAL A 78 -8.51 14.15 1.84
CA VAL A 78 -9.75 14.93 1.72
C VAL A 78 -10.62 14.81 2.97
N ILE A 79 -10.70 13.61 3.57
CA ILE A 79 -11.60 13.34 4.72
C ILE A 79 -10.95 13.59 6.07
N SER A 80 -9.61 13.67 6.14
CA SER A 80 -8.91 13.94 7.40
C SER A 80 -8.95 15.42 7.71
N ASP A 81 -9.91 15.85 8.53
CA ASP A 81 -9.81 17.12 9.22
C ASP A 81 -8.71 17.01 10.31
N ASP A 82 -7.91 18.05 10.51
CA ASP A 82 -6.62 18.03 11.22
C ASP A 82 -6.71 17.72 12.73
N SER A 83 -7.91 17.40 13.22
CA SER A 83 -8.25 17.24 14.63
C SER A 83 -9.02 15.94 14.86
N HIS A 84 -8.33 14.98 15.49
CA HIS A 84 -8.82 13.72 16.10
C HIS A 84 -8.61 12.42 15.32
N MET A 85 -7.97 11.46 16.00
CA MET A 85 -7.96 10.05 15.60
C MET A 85 -9.31 9.42 15.96
N CYS A 86 -10.18 9.24 14.97
CA CYS A 86 -11.43 8.47 15.09
C CYS A 86 -11.23 6.99 14.70
N GLU A 87 -12.23 6.13 14.94
CA GLU A 87 -12.18 4.70 14.57
C GLU A 87 -11.98 4.49 13.07
N ALA A 88 -12.62 5.30 12.22
CA ALA A 88 -12.42 5.27 10.77
C ALA A 88 -10.95 5.48 10.38
N ASN A 89 -10.22 6.37 11.07
CA ASN A 89 -8.79 6.58 10.82
C ASN A 89 -7.94 5.34 11.13
N LEU A 90 -8.34 4.53 12.12
CA LEU A 90 -7.67 3.26 12.42
C LEU A 90 -7.94 2.20 11.33
N GLU A 91 -9.17 2.13 10.82
CA GLU A 91 -9.55 1.21 9.75
C GLU A 91 -8.88 1.57 8.42
N LEU A 92 -8.90 2.84 8.02
CA LEU A 92 -8.20 3.34 6.83
C LEU A 92 -6.70 3.04 6.89
N LYS A 93 -6.09 3.22 8.07
CA LYS A 93 -4.70 2.83 8.30
C LYS A 93 -4.48 1.32 8.20
N GLY A 94 -5.40 0.52 8.72
CA GLY A 94 -5.38 -0.93 8.58
C GLY A 94 -5.44 -1.36 7.11
N LEU A 95 -6.30 -0.71 6.32
CA LEU A 95 -6.39 -0.92 4.87
C LEU A 95 -5.09 -0.53 4.17
N ALA A 96 -4.51 0.64 4.49
CA ALA A 96 -3.24 1.08 3.92
C ALA A 96 -2.12 0.06 4.16
N PHE A 97 -2.00 -0.44 5.41
CA PHE A 97 -1.02 -1.49 5.74
C PHE A 97 -1.30 -2.79 5.00
N SER A 98 -2.57 -3.21 4.89
CA SER A 98 -2.93 -4.42 4.16
C SER A 98 -2.57 -4.31 2.67
N LEU A 99 -2.85 -3.17 2.04
CA LEU A 99 -2.52 -2.92 0.64
C LEU A 99 -1.00 -2.92 0.42
N LEU A 100 -0.24 -2.18 1.23
CA LEU A 100 1.22 -2.15 1.15
C LEU A 100 1.88 -3.52 1.38
N LEU A 101 1.37 -4.30 2.35
CA LEU A 101 1.82 -5.67 2.53
C LEU A 101 1.58 -6.49 1.27
N ASN A 102 0.39 -6.38 0.68
CA ASN A 102 0.03 -7.13 -0.52
C ASN A 102 0.83 -6.67 -1.76
N ILE A 103 1.11 -5.38 -1.91
CA ILE A 103 2.05 -4.85 -2.91
C ILE A 103 3.42 -5.51 -2.73
N ALA A 104 3.95 -5.56 -1.50
CA ALA A 104 5.23 -6.21 -1.25
C ALA A 104 5.20 -7.72 -1.61
N ALA A 105 4.11 -8.41 -1.29
CA ALA A 105 3.98 -9.83 -1.63
C ALA A 105 3.93 -10.07 -3.14
N SER A 106 3.15 -9.30 -3.89
CA SER A 106 3.08 -9.44 -5.35
C SER A 106 4.35 -8.96 -6.03
N ALA A 107 4.99 -7.90 -5.53
CA ALA A 107 6.29 -7.42 -5.99
C ALA A 107 7.37 -8.50 -5.86
N ILE A 108 7.46 -9.19 -4.72
CA ILE A 108 8.39 -10.32 -4.52
C ILE A 108 8.13 -11.43 -5.54
N LYS A 109 6.86 -11.72 -5.87
CA LYS A 109 6.51 -12.73 -6.89
C LYS A 109 6.87 -12.30 -8.32
N LEU A 110 6.97 -11.00 -8.56
CA LEU A 110 7.32 -10.41 -9.86
C LEU A 110 8.80 -10.01 -9.96
N ASN A 111 9.63 -10.37 -8.97
CA ASN A 111 11.03 -9.94 -8.84
C ASN A 111 11.23 -8.40 -8.80
N LYS A 112 10.20 -7.66 -8.40
CA LYS A 112 10.22 -6.20 -8.20
C LYS A 112 10.70 -5.87 -6.78
N PHE A 113 11.96 -6.19 -6.49
CA PHE A 113 12.46 -6.18 -5.12
C PHE A 113 12.52 -4.77 -4.51
N SER A 114 12.82 -3.75 -5.32
CA SER A 114 12.84 -2.35 -4.88
C SER A 114 11.48 -1.93 -4.33
N GLU A 115 10.40 -2.21 -5.08
CA GLU A 115 9.03 -1.88 -4.72
C GLU A 115 8.57 -2.63 -3.47
N ALA A 116 9.00 -3.89 -3.31
CA ALA A 116 8.73 -4.66 -2.10
C ALA A 116 9.42 -4.05 -0.86
N ILE A 117 10.68 -3.63 -1.01
CA ILE A 117 11.47 -3.00 0.06
C ILE A 117 10.86 -1.65 0.45
N THR A 118 10.52 -0.82 -0.53
CA THR A 118 9.87 0.48 -0.32
C THR A 118 8.55 0.31 0.41
N SER A 119 7.67 -0.56 -0.08
CA SER A 119 6.35 -0.81 0.53
C SER A 119 6.46 -1.26 1.99
N CYS A 120 7.38 -2.19 2.29
CA CYS A 120 7.60 -2.63 3.66
C CYS A 120 8.23 -1.54 4.53
N SER A 121 9.11 -0.70 3.98
CA SER A 121 9.76 0.37 4.74
C SER A 121 8.78 1.46 5.14
N LEU A 122 7.85 1.84 4.26
CA LEU A 122 6.77 2.78 4.59
C LEU A 122 5.90 2.28 5.75
N ILE A 123 5.56 0.99 5.77
CA ILE A 123 4.86 0.38 6.91
C ILE A 123 5.72 0.48 8.17
N LEU A 124 7.02 0.22 8.10
CA LEU A 124 7.91 0.17 9.26
C LEU A 124 8.25 1.55 9.83
N GLU A 125 8.23 2.60 9.00
CA GLU A 125 8.30 3.99 9.48
C GLU A 125 7.09 4.32 10.36
N SER A 126 5.92 3.83 9.97
CA SER A 126 4.68 3.98 10.74
C SER A 126 4.62 3.03 11.94
N ASN A 127 4.92 1.74 11.74
CA ASN A 127 4.87 0.67 12.73
C ASN A 127 6.12 -0.20 12.64
N LYS A 128 7.16 0.19 13.39
CA LYS A 128 8.46 -0.50 13.45
C LYS A 128 8.39 -1.98 13.86
N ARG A 129 7.29 -2.43 14.48
CA ARG A 129 7.10 -3.80 14.99
C ARG A 129 6.21 -4.65 14.09
N ASN A 130 5.85 -4.18 12.89
CA ASN A 130 5.05 -4.98 11.96
C ASN A 130 5.86 -6.20 11.47
N VAL A 131 5.51 -7.37 12.00
CA VAL A 131 6.22 -8.64 11.73
C VAL A 131 6.18 -9.00 10.24
N ASN A 132 5.02 -8.80 9.60
CA ASN A 132 4.86 -9.11 8.18
C ASN A 132 5.74 -8.23 7.28
N ALA A 133 5.84 -6.93 7.60
CA ALA A 133 6.70 -6.01 6.86
C ALA A 133 8.19 -6.31 7.09
N LEU A 134 8.60 -6.62 8.33
CA LEU A 134 9.97 -7.06 8.63
C LEU A 134 10.35 -8.31 7.82
N PHE A 135 9.48 -9.32 7.87
CA PHE A 135 9.70 -10.59 7.19
C PHE A 135 9.78 -10.43 5.67
N ARG A 136 8.80 -9.76 5.05
CA ARG A 136 8.77 -9.56 3.60
C ARG A 136 9.92 -8.69 3.11
N ARG A 137 10.32 -7.66 3.87
CA ARG A 137 11.50 -6.84 3.54
C ARG A 137 12.78 -7.67 3.57
N GLY A 138 12.92 -8.57 4.56
CA GLY A 138 14.06 -9.50 4.64
C GLY A 138 14.17 -10.37 3.39
N ILE A 139 13.07 -10.99 2.96
CA ILE A 139 13.01 -11.80 1.73
C ILE A 139 13.38 -10.96 0.49
N ALA A 140 12.85 -9.74 0.39
CA ALA A 140 13.13 -8.88 -0.76
C ALA A 140 14.60 -8.46 -0.81
N LEU A 141 15.22 -8.16 0.32
CA LEU A 141 16.64 -7.81 0.42
C LEU A 141 17.56 -8.99 0.06
N GLU A 142 17.25 -10.19 0.54
CA GLU A 142 17.98 -11.41 0.18
C GLU A 142 17.95 -11.62 -1.34
N LYS A 143 16.75 -11.61 -1.93
CA LYS A 143 16.59 -11.81 -3.37
C LYS A 143 17.23 -10.72 -4.22
N ALA A 144 17.17 -9.46 -3.79
CA ALA A 144 17.85 -8.36 -4.47
C ALA A 144 19.38 -8.54 -4.44
N TYR A 145 19.92 -9.06 -3.34
CA TYR A 145 21.34 -9.35 -3.22
C TYR A 145 21.77 -10.50 -4.13
N ASP A 146 20.97 -11.58 -4.21
CA ASP A 146 21.24 -12.70 -5.12
C ASP A 146 21.19 -12.28 -6.59
N ASP A 147 20.22 -11.44 -6.96
CA ASP A 147 20.09 -10.87 -8.30
C ASP A 147 21.31 -10.00 -8.66
N PHE A 148 21.72 -9.11 -7.75
CA PHE A 148 22.91 -8.28 -7.92
C PHE A 148 24.20 -9.10 -8.06
N LYS A 149 24.33 -10.20 -7.30
CA LYS A 149 25.49 -11.09 -7.41
C LYS A 149 25.52 -11.78 -8.77
N SER A 150 24.37 -12.28 -9.22
CA SER A 150 24.24 -12.97 -10.51
C SER A 150 24.51 -12.06 -11.71
N ALA A 151 24.24 -10.75 -11.59
CA ALA A 151 24.50 -9.76 -12.64
C ALA A 151 25.99 -9.39 -12.82
N LYS A 152 26.88 -9.83 -11.92
CA LYS A 152 28.33 -9.58 -12.00
C LYS A 152 29.11 -10.68 -12.71
N ASP A 153 28.50 -11.85 -12.88
CA ASP A 153 29.09 -13.02 -13.54
C ASP A 153 28.72 -13.03 -15.03
#